data_AF-A0A3E3E560-F1
#
_entry.id   AF-A0A3E3E560-F1
#
_cell.length_a   1.000
_cell.length_b   1.000
_cell.length_c   1.000
_cell.angle_alpha   90.00
_cell.angle_beta   90.00
_cell.angle_gamma   90.00
#
_symmetry.space_group_name_H-M   'P 1'
#
loop_
_entity.id
_entity.type
_entity.pdbx_description
1 polymer ?
#
loop_
_entity_poly.entity_id
_entity_poly.type
_entity_poly.pdbx_seq_one_letter_code
_entity_poly.pdbx_strand_id
1 'polypeptide(L)'
;MQGSTSLHLASHKYRVLIEGEAGKKPQNIKEKRTIKMSLLSSMSSGRKRNVTINVEDVRPNERNCYTFEPEMISSLSLSIKKYGQLENATVYEDDTLNDGRKYTLIGGESRYRAIINLVELGEHDGSFNVTIVDKPGDNIDEIEMLLHDNLQRHKDMETIKKEIEMYEEIYQKLVNNGRRPTGEKREWIGSKIGVSGRQIDRIKGGNINSSTAQRDVRELTVKDVEKALKRNKKALEKTIRIMEEVGIDSSLLRTFIIDLDNINL
;
A
#
# COMPACT_ATOMS: atom_id res chain seq x y z
N MET A 1 -35.69 32.22 -41.69
CA MET A 1 -36.49 31.22 -40.95
C MET A 1 -35.51 30.17 -40.44
N GLN A 2 -35.05 30.30 -39.18
CA GLN A 2 -35.38 29.40 -38.05
C GLN A 2 -35.11 27.92 -38.37
N GLY A 3 -34.31 27.14 -37.65
CA GLY A 3 -33.49 27.27 -36.44
C GLY A 3 -32.53 26.06 -36.37
N SER A 4 -31.32 26.22 -35.84
CA SER A 4 -30.93 25.74 -34.50
C SER A 4 -30.85 24.20 -34.36
N THR A 5 -29.69 23.65 -34.70
CA THR A 5 -29.30 22.26 -34.44
C THR A 5 -28.73 22.16 -33.01
N SER A 6 -29.44 21.48 -32.10
CA SER A 6 -28.94 21.13 -30.76
C SER A 6 -28.77 19.62 -30.68
N LEU A 7 -27.51 19.19 -30.53
CA LEU A 7 -27.11 17.81 -30.25
C LEU A 7 -27.26 17.56 -28.76
N HIS A 8 -28.24 16.75 -28.37
CA HIS A 8 -28.42 16.32 -26.98
C HIS A 8 -28.03 14.85 -26.79
N LEU A 9 -27.13 14.65 -25.83
CA LEU A 9 -26.63 13.40 -25.26
C LEU A 9 -27.68 12.28 -25.13
N ALA A 10 -27.37 11.10 -25.66
CA ALA A 10 -28.04 9.84 -25.32
C ALA A 10 -27.47 9.26 -24.01
N SER A 11 -28.18 9.46 -22.89
CA SER A 11 -27.98 8.72 -21.65
C SER A 11 -28.83 7.45 -21.68
N HIS A 12 -28.18 6.28 -21.76
CA HIS A 12 -28.83 4.98 -21.64
C HIS A 12 -29.17 4.70 -20.18
N LYS A 13 -30.44 4.91 -19.81
CA LYS A 13 -31.03 4.39 -18.57
C LYS A 13 -31.53 2.96 -18.80
N TYR A 14 -30.92 2.00 -18.12
CA TYR A 14 -31.47 0.65 -17.98
C TYR A 14 -32.75 0.71 -17.14
N ARG A 15 -33.85 0.25 -17.74
CA ARG A 15 -35.18 0.09 -17.16
C ARG A 15 -35.34 -1.40 -16.87
N VAL A 16 -35.29 -1.81 -15.60
CA VAL A 16 -35.65 -3.18 -15.19
C VAL A 16 -37.00 -3.12 -14.49
N LEU A 17 -37.90 -3.97 -14.99
CA LEU A 17 -39.31 -4.12 -14.62
C LEU A 17 -39.46 -4.65 -13.19
N ILE A 18 -40.47 -4.15 -12.47
CA ILE A 18 -40.93 -4.67 -11.19
C ILE A 18 -42.31 -5.30 -11.39
N GLU A 19 -42.36 -6.62 -11.27
CA GLU A 19 -43.50 -7.42 -10.81
C GLU A 19 -42.86 -8.34 -9.75
N GLY A 20 -43.27 -8.47 -8.49
CA GLY A 20 -44.59 -8.41 -7.89
C GLY A 20 -44.73 -9.71 -7.10
N GLU A 21 -44.25 -9.77 -5.85
CA GLU A 21 -44.68 -10.81 -4.91
C GLU A 21 -44.49 -10.38 -3.46
N ALA A 22 -45.56 -10.56 -2.69
CA ALA A 22 -45.77 -10.02 -1.36
C ALA A 22 -45.23 -10.94 -0.27
N GLY A 23 -44.74 -10.33 0.81
CA GLY A 23 -44.73 -10.94 2.14
C GLY A 23 -43.38 -11.51 2.60
N LYS A 24 -42.54 -10.65 3.19
CA LYS A 24 -41.64 -11.00 4.31
C LYS A 24 -41.21 -9.72 5.05
N LYS A 25 -41.38 -9.73 6.38
CA LYS A 25 -41.10 -8.64 7.32
C LYS A 25 -39.65 -8.12 7.18
N PRO A 26 -39.39 -6.81 7.36
CA PRO A 26 -38.03 -6.29 7.24
C PRO A 26 -37.19 -6.76 8.43
N GLN A 27 -36.20 -7.61 8.15
CA GLN A 27 -35.11 -7.89 9.07
C GLN A 27 -34.22 -6.66 9.15
N ASN A 28 -33.94 -6.24 10.38
CA ASN A 28 -33.12 -5.12 10.75
C ASN A 28 -31.65 -5.41 10.39
N ILE A 29 -31.27 -5.15 9.14
CA ILE A 29 -29.88 -5.20 8.70
C ILE A 29 -29.20 -3.97 9.31
N LYS A 30 -28.59 -4.16 10.48
CA LYS A 30 -27.57 -3.24 10.99
C LYS A 30 -26.46 -3.16 9.97
N GLU A 31 -26.52 -2.13 9.14
CA GLU A 31 -25.43 -1.68 8.29
C GLU A 31 -24.21 -1.48 9.20
N LYS A 32 -23.32 -2.47 9.27
CA LYS A 32 -21.99 -2.29 9.85
C LYS A 32 -21.24 -1.33 8.91
N ARG A 33 -21.51 -0.04 9.06
CA ARG A 33 -20.60 1.01 8.64
C ARG A 33 -19.34 0.79 9.48
N THR A 34 -18.37 0.09 8.91
CA THR A 34 -16.99 0.16 9.37
C THR A 34 -16.59 1.62 9.20
N ILE A 35 -16.68 2.37 10.29
CA ILE A 35 -16.17 3.72 10.36
C ILE A 35 -14.66 3.57 10.24
N LYS A 36 -14.12 3.74 9.03
CA LYS A 36 -12.69 4.01 8.83
C LYS A 36 -12.42 5.39 9.44
N MET A 37 -12.32 5.46 10.76
CA MET A 37 -11.72 6.60 11.43
C MET A 37 -10.21 6.49 11.19
N SER A 38 -9.70 7.15 10.15
CA SER A 38 -8.31 7.59 10.22
C SER A 38 -8.25 8.73 11.23
N LEU A 39 -7.15 8.82 11.99
CA LEU A 39 -6.90 9.95 12.89
C LEU A 39 -6.93 11.28 12.10
N LEU A 40 -6.60 11.24 10.80
CA LEU A 40 -6.69 12.38 9.89
C LEU A 40 -8.12 12.90 9.63
N SER A 41 -9.18 12.09 9.74
CA SER A 41 -10.54 12.62 9.62
C SER A 41 -10.92 13.56 10.76
N SER A 42 -10.14 13.58 11.85
CA SER A 42 -10.34 14.48 12.99
C SER A 42 -9.39 15.68 13.04
N MET A 43 -8.47 15.81 12.08
CA MET A 43 -7.68 17.03 11.96
C MET A 43 -8.50 18.06 11.18
N SER A 44 -8.66 19.24 11.78
CA SER A 44 -9.26 20.42 11.18
C SER A 44 -8.86 20.55 9.72
N SER A 45 -9.78 20.97 8.85
CA SER A 45 -9.52 21.37 7.47
C SER A 45 -8.40 22.42 7.41
N GLY A 46 -7.16 21.94 7.41
CA GLY A 46 -5.95 22.74 7.32
C GLY A 46 -5.95 23.53 6.03
N ARG A 47 -5.29 24.69 6.04
CA ARG A 47 -5.28 25.60 4.88
C ARG A 47 -4.34 25.04 3.82
N LYS A 48 -4.81 24.06 3.05
CA LYS A 48 -4.14 23.62 1.84
C LYS A 48 -4.10 24.77 0.85
N ARG A 49 -2.91 25.19 0.46
CA ARG A 49 -2.72 26.27 -0.53
C ARG A 49 -1.71 25.87 -1.57
N ASN A 50 -2.06 26.08 -2.84
CA ASN A 50 -1.16 25.83 -3.96
C ASN A 50 -0.39 27.11 -4.25
N VAL A 51 0.94 27.02 -4.30
CA VAL A 51 1.83 28.14 -4.61
C VAL A 51 3.03 27.66 -5.43
N THR A 52 3.66 28.59 -6.13
CA THR A 52 4.98 28.40 -6.75
C THR A 52 6.03 29.02 -5.83
N ILE A 53 7.04 28.25 -5.48
CA ILE A 53 8.19 28.66 -4.66
C ILE A 53 9.49 28.39 -5.42
N ASN A 54 10.65 28.77 -4.87
CA ASN A 54 11.92 28.35 -5.42
C ASN A 54 12.39 27.02 -4.79
N VAL A 55 13.01 26.13 -5.56
CA VAL A 55 13.63 24.90 -5.03
C VAL A 55 14.71 25.18 -3.99
N GLU A 56 15.40 26.32 -4.07
CA GLU A 56 16.41 26.73 -3.09
C GLU A 56 15.84 26.92 -1.68
N ASP A 57 14.55 27.29 -1.56
CA ASP A 57 13.84 27.47 -0.30
C ASP A 57 13.39 26.15 0.35
N VAL A 58 13.65 25.01 -0.30
CA VAL A 58 13.10 23.70 0.07
C VAL A 58 14.17 22.80 0.68
N ARG A 59 13.82 22.15 1.79
CA ARG A 59 14.58 21.08 2.41
C ARG A 59 14.05 19.70 1.98
N PRO A 60 14.94 18.78 1.58
CA PRO A 60 14.64 17.35 1.61
C PRO A 60 14.23 16.91 3.01
N ASN A 61 13.41 15.88 3.08
CA ASN A 61 13.00 15.30 4.36
C ASN A 61 13.95 14.17 4.75
N GLU A 62 14.63 14.30 5.89
CA GLU A 62 15.57 13.28 6.37
C GLU A 62 14.90 11.94 6.71
N ARG A 63 13.58 11.96 6.96
CA ARG A 63 12.77 10.75 7.23
C ARG A 63 12.27 10.08 5.96
N ASN A 64 12.50 10.66 4.77
CA ASN A 64 12.10 10.01 3.53
C ASN A 64 12.93 8.74 3.29
N CYS A 65 12.27 7.58 3.24
CA CYS A 65 12.92 6.29 3.01
C CYS A 65 12.96 5.84 1.54
N TYR A 66 12.33 6.58 0.62
CA TYR A 66 12.22 6.17 -0.78
C TYR A 66 13.52 6.46 -1.54
N THR A 67 13.94 5.49 -2.34
CA THR A 67 15.08 5.64 -3.26
C THR A 67 14.63 6.29 -4.57
N PHE A 68 15.50 7.11 -5.13
CA PHE A 68 15.28 7.82 -6.39
C PHE A 68 16.41 7.51 -7.36
N GLU A 69 16.16 6.58 -8.27
CA GLU A 69 17.15 6.17 -9.28
C GLU A 69 17.47 7.33 -10.24
N PRO A 70 18.74 7.51 -10.64
CA PRO A 70 19.14 8.58 -11.56
C PRO A 70 18.35 8.60 -12.86
N GLU A 71 18.07 7.44 -13.46
CA GLU A 71 17.34 7.32 -14.72
C GLU A 71 15.89 7.81 -14.59
N MET A 72 15.26 7.54 -13.43
CA MET A 72 13.92 8.05 -13.11
C MET A 72 13.95 9.58 -13.04
N ILE A 73 14.96 10.15 -12.38
CA ILE A 73 15.11 11.60 -12.25
C ILE A 73 15.35 12.22 -13.62
N SER A 74 16.26 11.69 -14.43
CA SER A 74 16.53 12.21 -15.78
C SER A 74 15.28 12.15 -16.68
N SER A 75 14.52 11.05 -16.64
CA SER A 75 13.27 10.93 -17.38
C SER A 75 12.24 11.99 -16.95
N LEU A 76 12.13 12.22 -15.64
CA LEU A 76 11.24 13.23 -15.08
C LEU A 76 11.70 14.66 -15.43
N SER A 77 13.00 14.94 -15.41
CA SER A 77 13.57 16.22 -15.85
C SER A 77 13.19 16.52 -17.30
N LEU A 78 13.34 15.56 -18.21
CA LEU A 78 12.94 15.71 -19.61
C LEU A 78 11.44 15.98 -19.75
N SER A 79 10.61 15.30 -18.95
CA SER A 79 9.16 15.54 -18.93
C SER A 79 8.82 16.94 -18.44
N ILE A 80 9.46 17.40 -17.35
CA ILE A 80 9.25 18.74 -16.78
C ILE A 80 9.71 19.82 -17.77
N LYS A 81 10.87 19.64 -18.41
CA LYS A 81 11.35 20.57 -19.44
C LYS A 81 10.37 20.70 -20.61
N LYS A 82 9.73 19.59 -21.01
CA LYS A 82 8.83 19.57 -22.17
C LYS A 82 7.41 20.04 -21.85
N TYR A 83 6.88 19.67 -20.69
CA TYR A 83 5.46 19.85 -20.36
C TYR A 83 5.21 20.71 -19.11
N GLY A 84 6.27 21.17 -18.45
CA GLY A 84 6.20 21.78 -17.14
C GLY A 84 5.93 20.75 -16.03
N GLN A 85 5.87 21.24 -14.80
CA GLN A 85 5.47 20.44 -13.64
C GLN A 85 3.95 20.25 -13.62
N LEU A 86 3.47 19.05 -13.98
CA LEU A 86 2.04 18.74 -14.08
C LEU A 86 1.33 18.51 -12.73
N GLU A 87 2.08 18.06 -11.74
CA GLU A 87 1.54 17.73 -10.41
C GLU A 87 2.29 18.54 -9.35
N ASN A 88 1.60 18.96 -8.28
CA ASN A 88 2.21 19.67 -7.16
C ASN A 88 2.95 18.72 -6.21
N ALA A 89 4.12 19.14 -5.71
CA ALA A 89 4.72 18.51 -4.54
C ALA A 89 3.97 18.91 -3.26
N THR A 90 4.26 18.26 -2.14
CA THR A 90 3.62 18.55 -0.84
C THR A 90 4.69 19.01 0.13
N VAL A 91 4.51 20.16 0.77
CA VAL A 91 5.47 20.73 1.73
C VAL A 91 4.77 21.33 2.95
N TYR A 92 5.48 21.54 4.05
CA TYR A 92 5.05 22.43 5.14
C TYR A 92 6.05 23.57 5.34
N GLU A 93 5.57 24.69 5.89
CA GLU A 93 6.42 25.84 6.26
C GLU A 93 7.11 25.59 7.61
N ASP A 94 8.42 25.84 7.65
CA ASP A 94 9.24 25.79 8.85
C ASP A 94 10.42 26.75 8.77
N ASP A 95 10.30 27.88 9.46
CA ASP A 95 11.34 28.91 9.56
C ASP A 95 12.20 28.75 10.83
N THR A 96 11.98 27.69 11.63
CA THR A 96 12.63 27.55 12.95
C THR A 96 14.09 27.09 12.89
N LEU A 97 14.52 26.55 11.75
CA LEU A 97 15.87 25.97 11.59
C LEU A 97 16.94 26.99 11.19
N ASN A 98 16.57 28.21 10.80
CA ASN A 98 17.48 29.29 10.39
C ASN A 98 18.54 28.88 9.35
N ASP A 99 18.22 27.94 8.47
CA ASP A 99 19.11 27.41 7.43
C ASP A 99 18.97 28.12 6.07
N GLY A 100 18.26 29.24 6.05
CA GLY A 100 17.94 29.99 4.84
C GLY A 100 16.82 29.36 3.99
N ARG A 101 16.27 28.23 4.41
CA ARG A 101 15.16 27.55 3.74
C ARG A 101 13.88 27.74 4.53
N LYS A 102 12.74 27.67 3.86
CA LYS A 102 11.43 27.90 4.47
C LYS A 102 10.50 26.69 4.42
N TYR A 103 10.71 25.77 3.50
CA TYR A 103 9.78 24.65 3.28
C TYR A 103 10.47 23.31 3.50
N THR A 104 9.76 22.35 4.10
CA THR A 104 10.22 20.96 4.21
C THR A 104 9.31 20.04 3.40
N LEU A 105 9.91 19.15 2.60
CA LEU A 105 9.18 18.20 1.77
C LEU A 105 8.41 17.16 2.59
N ILE A 106 7.20 16.85 2.15
CA ILE A 106 6.42 15.66 2.55
C ILE A 106 6.22 14.74 1.36
N GLY A 107 6.11 15.32 0.16
CA GLY A 107 5.75 14.59 -1.06
C GLY A 107 6.39 15.20 -2.29
N GLY A 108 6.68 14.37 -3.29
CA GLY A 108 7.20 14.85 -4.58
C GLY A 108 8.70 15.13 -4.64
N GLU A 109 9.51 14.49 -3.80
CA GLU A 109 10.97 14.68 -3.81
C GLU A 109 11.62 14.33 -5.16
N SER A 110 11.07 13.39 -5.94
CA SER A 110 11.56 13.13 -7.30
C SER A 110 11.45 14.36 -8.22
N ARG A 111 10.37 15.14 -8.10
CA ARG A 111 10.17 16.38 -8.88
C ARG A 111 11.14 17.47 -8.43
N TYR A 112 11.31 17.61 -7.11
CA TYR A 112 12.29 18.51 -6.54
C TYR A 112 13.71 18.23 -7.08
N ARG A 113 14.15 16.96 -7.04
CA ARG A 113 15.45 16.52 -7.58
C ARG A 113 15.58 16.76 -9.08
N ALA A 114 14.51 16.50 -9.84
CA ALA A 114 14.49 16.75 -11.29
C ALA A 114 14.63 18.23 -11.64
N ILE A 115 13.96 19.12 -10.89
CA ILE A 115 14.06 20.57 -11.10
C ILE A 115 15.45 21.08 -10.71
N ILE A 116 16.03 20.62 -9.60
CA ILE A 116 17.42 20.94 -9.25
C ILE A 116 18.36 20.54 -10.38
N ASN A 117 18.22 19.34 -10.92
CA ASN A 117 19.06 18.87 -12.02
C ASN A 117 18.94 19.78 -13.26
N LEU A 118 17.74 20.28 -13.58
CA LEU A 118 17.57 21.23 -14.69
C LEU A 118 18.16 22.62 -14.37
N VAL A 119 18.06 23.09 -13.12
CA VAL A 119 18.67 24.36 -12.67
C VAL A 119 20.19 24.28 -12.79
N GLU A 120 20.80 23.19 -12.35
CA GLU A 120 22.25 22.96 -12.47
C GLU A 120 22.73 22.96 -13.93
N LEU A 121 21.88 22.51 -14.85
CA LEU A 121 22.14 22.55 -16.30
C LEU A 121 21.84 23.92 -16.94
N GLY A 122 21.29 24.88 -16.19
CA GLY A 122 20.87 26.20 -16.70
C GLY A 122 19.61 26.14 -17.57
N GLU A 123 18.81 25.07 -17.45
CA GLU A 123 17.63 24.81 -18.28
C GLU A 123 16.30 25.09 -17.58
N HIS A 124 16.33 25.56 -16.32
CA HIS A 124 15.15 25.91 -15.53
C HIS A 124 15.49 27.02 -14.52
N ASP A 125 14.49 27.82 -14.16
CA ASP A 125 14.61 28.97 -13.23
C ASP A 125 14.43 28.62 -11.75
N GLY A 126 14.34 27.33 -11.42
CA GLY A 126 14.09 26.85 -10.05
C GLY A 126 12.65 27.02 -9.54
N SER A 127 11.70 27.47 -10.37
CA SER A 127 10.29 27.51 -9.96
C SER A 127 9.74 26.10 -9.66
N PHE A 128 9.04 25.97 -8.54
CA PHE A 128 8.55 24.69 -8.03
C PHE A 128 7.12 24.81 -7.50
N ASN A 129 6.20 24.10 -8.13
CA ASN A 129 4.78 24.12 -7.76
C ASN A 129 4.53 23.17 -6.58
N VAL A 130 3.99 23.70 -5.49
CA VAL A 130 3.77 22.97 -4.25
C VAL A 130 2.36 23.20 -3.69
N THR A 131 1.88 22.21 -2.94
CA THR A 131 0.77 22.33 -2.02
C THR A 131 1.35 22.46 -0.62
N ILE A 132 1.12 23.59 0.03
CA ILE A 132 1.50 23.80 1.42
C ILE A 132 0.41 23.21 2.31
N VAL A 133 0.82 22.38 3.26
CA VAL A 133 -0.01 21.77 4.29
C VAL A 133 0.41 22.29 5.67
N ASP A 134 -0.43 22.04 6.67
CA ASP A 134 -0.12 22.41 8.05
C ASP A 134 1.13 21.66 8.52
N LYS A 135 1.98 22.34 9.30
CA LYS A 135 3.17 21.74 9.92
C LYS A 135 2.75 20.58 10.85
N PRO A 136 3.37 19.40 10.75
CA PRO A 136 3.08 18.29 11.66
C PRO A 136 3.36 18.68 13.12
N GLY A 137 2.56 18.14 14.05
CA GLY A 137 2.70 18.46 15.47
C GLY A 137 3.99 17.89 16.08
N ASP A 138 4.47 16.77 15.55
CA ASP A 138 5.73 16.14 15.91
C ASP A 138 6.28 15.27 14.76
N ASN A 139 7.48 14.71 14.98
CA ASN A 139 8.18 13.87 14.00
C ASN A 139 7.39 12.61 13.58
N ILE A 140 6.51 12.08 14.43
CA ILE A 140 5.74 10.88 14.08
C ILE A 140 4.54 11.26 13.20
N ASP A 141 3.92 12.42 13.43
CA ASP A 141 2.89 12.95 12.53
C ASP A 141 3.49 13.25 11.14
N GLU A 142 4.74 13.73 11.09
CA GLU A 142 5.47 13.93 9.84
C GLU A 142 5.69 12.61 9.06
N ILE A 143 6.08 11.54 9.76
CA ILE A 143 6.20 10.19 9.18
C ILE A 143 4.83 9.71 8.65
N GLU A 144 3.74 9.91 9.39
CA GLU A 144 2.40 9.52 8.93
C GLU A 144 2.02 10.27 7.63
N MET A 145 2.35 11.56 7.54
CA MET A 145 2.14 12.37 6.34
C MET A 145 2.95 11.87 5.14
N LEU A 146 4.25 11.57 5.33
CA LEU A 146 5.14 11.00 4.30
C LEU A 146 4.60 9.68 3.72
N LEU A 147 4.18 8.77 4.61
CA LEU A 147 3.64 7.46 4.22
C LEU A 147 2.30 7.60 3.48
N HIS A 148 1.46 8.53 3.92
CA HIS A 148 0.17 8.78 3.29
C HIS A 148 0.32 9.34 1.87
N ASP A 149 1.22 10.32 1.67
CA ASP A 149 1.48 10.93 0.35
C ASP A 149 1.98 9.88 -0.67
N ASN A 150 2.76 8.90 -0.20
CA ASN A 150 3.34 7.85 -1.04
C ASN A 150 2.53 6.53 -1.05
N LEU A 151 1.29 6.52 -0.55
CA LEU A 151 0.50 5.29 -0.42
C LEU A 151 0.34 4.52 -1.75
N GLN A 152 0.20 5.23 -2.86
CA GLN A 152 -0.01 4.64 -4.20
C GLN A 152 1.29 4.37 -4.98
N ARG A 153 2.45 4.63 -4.38
CA ARG A 153 3.74 4.40 -5.05
C ARG A 153 3.97 2.90 -5.25
N HIS A 154 4.54 2.52 -6.39
CA HIS A 154 5.10 1.17 -6.55
C HIS A 154 6.32 1.02 -5.64
N LYS A 155 6.34 -0.02 -4.81
CA LYS A 155 7.34 -0.20 -3.75
C LYS A 155 8.00 -1.57 -3.89
N ASP A 156 9.32 -1.59 -3.78
CA ASP A 156 10.05 -2.85 -3.64
C ASP A 156 9.94 -3.37 -2.18
N MET A 157 10.47 -4.58 -1.96
CA MET A 157 10.40 -5.20 -0.63
C MET A 157 11.20 -4.43 0.43
N GLU A 158 12.32 -3.81 0.06
CA GLU A 158 13.15 -3.07 1.01
C GLU A 158 12.45 -1.78 1.46
N THR A 159 11.81 -1.07 0.53
CA THR A 159 10.95 0.06 0.83
C THR A 159 9.79 -0.35 1.73
N ILE A 160 9.11 -1.47 1.41
CA ILE A 160 8.02 -1.97 2.26
C ILE A 160 8.53 -2.29 3.67
N LYS A 161 9.72 -2.87 3.81
CA LYS A 161 10.32 -3.15 5.11
C LYS A 161 10.53 -1.87 5.92
N LYS A 162 11.06 -0.81 5.30
CA LYS A 162 11.22 0.51 5.95
C LYS A 162 9.86 1.13 6.33
N GLU A 163 8.85 1.02 5.46
CA GLU A 163 7.50 1.49 5.80
C GLU A 163 6.91 0.73 6.99
N ILE A 164 7.15 -0.58 7.09
CA ILE A 164 6.74 -1.37 8.26
C ILE A 164 7.34 -0.77 9.51
N GLU A 165 8.66 -0.53 9.53
CA GLU A 165 9.40 0.07 10.66
C GLU A 165 8.79 1.43 11.06
N MET A 166 8.52 2.30 10.10
CA MET A 166 7.87 3.59 10.33
C MET A 166 6.44 3.46 10.91
N TYR A 167 5.63 2.55 10.37
CA TYR A 167 4.30 2.27 10.94
C TYR A 167 4.38 1.65 12.34
N GLU A 168 5.48 1.00 12.71
CA GLU A 168 5.72 0.55 14.09
C GLU A 168 5.87 1.72 15.05
N GLU A 169 6.59 2.78 14.63
CA GLU A 169 6.74 4.02 15.41
C GLU A 169 5.39 4.73 15.61
N ILE A 170 4.61 4.86 14.53
CA ILE A 170 3.25 5.42 14.58
C ILE A 170 2.37 4.61 15.54
N TYR A 171 2.40 3.28 15.42
CA TYR A 171 1.64 2.39 16.30
C TYR A 171 2.04 2.60 17.77
N GLN A 172 3.33 2.74 18.06
CA GLN A 172 3.81 2.94 19.43
C GLN A 172 3.33 4.30 19.99
N LYS A 173 3.36 5.37 19.20
CA LYS A 173 2.78 6.67 19.60
C LYS A 173 1.29 6.54 19.93
N LEU A 174 0.53 5.83 19.10
CA LEU A 174 -0.90 5.60 19.36
C LEU A 174 -1.15 4.83 20.67
N VAL A 175 -0.34 3.80 20.95
CA VAL A 175 -0.42 3.05 22.22
C VAL A 175 -0.12 3.96 23.41
N ASN A 176 0.96 4.74 23.35
CA ASN A 176 1.38 5.63 24.43
C ASN A 176 0.31 6.70 24.73
N ASN A 177 -0.43 7.14 23.70
CA ASN A 177 -1.51 8.11 23.82
C ASN A 177 -2.87 7.48 24.21
N GLY A 178 -2.89 6.21 24.61
CA GLY A 178 -4.13 5.51 25.00
C GLY A 178 -5.07 5.19 23.84
N ARG A 179 -4.59 5.31 22.59
CA ARG A 179 -5.36 5.10 21.34
C ARG A 179 -4.93 3.83 20.61
N ARG A 180 -4.62 2.76 21.36
CA ARG A 180 -4.18 1.48 20.79
C ARG A 180 -5.18 0.98 19.73
N PRO A 181 -4.75 0.74 18.48
CA PRO A 181 -5.62 0.17 17.47
C PRO A 181 -6.13 -1.24 17.85
N THR A 182 -7.36 -1.56 17.41
CA THR A 182 -7.96 -2.88 17.64
C THR A 182 -7.27 -3.97 16.82
N GLY A 183 -7.14 -5.17 17.40
CA GLY A 183 -6.56 -6.33 16.73
C GLY A 183 -5.05 -6.46 16.92
N GLU A 184 -4.42 -7.31 16.12
CA GLU A 184 -2.98 -7.53 16.16
C GLU A 184 -2.22 -6.42 15.40
N LYS A 185 -1.08 -5.99 15.95
CA LYS A 185 -0.22 -4.94 15.36
C LYS A 185 0.08 -5.22 13.88
N ARG A 186 0.44 -6.46 13.53
CA ARG A 186 0.77 -6.87 12.15
C ARG A 186 -0.42 -6.73 11.19
N GLU A 187 -1.64 -6.99 11.64
CA GLU A 187 -2.83 -6.84 10.79
C GLU A 187 -3.17 -5.36 10.61
N TRP A 188 -3.00 -4.55 11.66
CA TRP A 188 -3.15 -3.11 11.54
C TRP A 188 -2.14 -2.50 10.56
N ILE A 189 -0.85 -2.81 10.69
CA ILE A 189 0.20 -2.33 9.76
C ILE A 189 -0.07 -2.83 8.34
N GLY A 190 -0.39 -4.13 8.21
CA GLY A 190 -0.74 -4.73 6.92
C GLY A 190 -1.87 -3.97 6.21
N SER A 191 -2.91 -3.58 6.94
CA SER A 191 -4.02 -2.80 6.39
C SER A 191 -3.64 -1.40 5.90
N LYS A 192 -2.57 -0.81 6.45
CA LYS A 192 -2.06 0.51 6.06
C LYS A 192 -1.21 0.46 4.80
N ILE A 193 -0.40 -0.58 4.66
CA ILE A 193 0.52 -0.76 3.52
C ILE A 193 -0.18 -1.46 2.35
N GLY A 194 -1.25 -2.23 2.61
CA GLY A 194 -1.96 -3.01 1.59
C GLY A 194 -1.44 -4.46 1.47
N VAL A 195 -0.96 -5.05 2.57
CA VAL A 195 -0.46 -6.43 2.62
C VAL A 195 -1.07 -7.20 3.79
N SER A 196 -1.05 -8.53 3.75
CA SER A 196 -1.58 -9.35 4.88
C SER A 196 -0.65 -9.33 6.10
N GLY A 197 -1.18 -9.50 7.32
CA GLY A 197 -0.34 -9.60 8.53
C GLY A 197 0.66 -10.75 8.48
N ARG A 198 0.35 -11.86 7.78
CA ARG A 198 1.33 -12.95 7.53
C ARG A 198 2.49 -12.50 6.65
N GLN A 199 2.22 -11.65 5.65
CA GLN A 199 3.26 -11.10 4.79
C GLN A 199 4.15 -10.13 5.55
N ILE A 200 3.60 -9.35 6.50
CA ILE A 200 4.40 -8.52 7.43
C ILE A 200 5.39 -9.39 8.20
N ASP A 201 4.93 -10.46 8.84
CA ASP A 201 5.81 -11.35 9.60
C ASP A 201 6.91 -11.97 8.71
N ARG A 202 6.57 -12.33 7.47
CA ARG A 202 7.53 -12.86 6.49
C ARG A 202 8.61 -11.84 6.12
N ILE A 203 8.23 -10.60 5.85
CA ILE A 203 9.16 -9.52 5.49
C ILE A 203 10.06 -9.19 6.68
N LYS A 204 9.50 -9.10 7.89
CA LYS A 204 10.27 -8.82 9.11
C LYS A 204 11.21 -9.96 9.51
N GLY A 205 10.73 -11.20 9.42
CA GLY A 205 11.46 -12.37 9.91
C GLY A 205 12.64 -12.79 9.04
N GLY A 206 13.01 -12.03 8.00
CA GLY A 206 14.09 -12.35 7.08
C GLY A 206 13.87 -13.64 6.28
N ASN A 207 12.74 -14.33 6.47
CA ASN A 207 12.30 -15.51 5.72
C ASN A 207 11.72 -15.09 4.37
N ILE A 208 12.49 -14.26 3.66
CA ILE A 208 12.30 -13.97 2.26
C ILE A 208 12.90 -15.16 1.52
N ASN A 209 12.19 -16.29 1.56
CA ASN A 209 12.22 -17.14 0.37
C ASN A 209 11.54 -16.30 -0.71
N SER A 210 12.38 -15.56 -1.41
CA SER A 210 12.20 -15.13 -2.77
C SER A 210 11.30 -16.13 -3.49
N SER A 211 10.06 -15.76 -3.71
CA SER A 211 9.17 -16.54 -4.56
C SER A 211 9.63 -16.55 -6.03
N THR A 212 10.84 -16.04 -6.34
CA THR A 212 11.44 -16.06 -7.67
C THR A 212 12.98 -15.97 -7.75
N ALA A 213 13.75 -16.22 -6.68
CA ALA A 213 15.22 -16.26 -6.79
C ALA A 213 15.74 -17.59 -6.25
N GLN A 214 16.26 -18.40 -7.18
CA GLN A 214 17.13 -19.56 -7.00
C GLN A 214 16.86 -20.40 -5.74
N ARG A 215 16.16 -21.52 -5.93
CA ARG A 215 16.33 -22.66 -5.03
C ARG A 215 17.82 -22.96 -5.01
N ASP A 216 18.52 -22.57 -3.95
CA ASP A 216 19.70 -23.32 -3.55
C ASP A 216 19.26 -24.76 -3.52
N VAL A 217 19.89 -25.57 -4.38
CA VAL A 217 19.69 -27.01 -4.43
C VAL A 217 20.30 -27.55 -3.15
N ARG A 218 19.63 -27.35 -2.01
CA ARG A 218 19.89 -28.19 -0.85
C ARG A 218 19.51 -29.59 -1.31
N GLU A 219 20.44 -30.53 -1.19
CA GLU A 219 20.15 -31.93 -1.52
C GLU A 219 18.92 -32.35 -0.72
N LEU A 220 17.94 -32.91 -1.44
CA LEU A 220 16.75 -33.45 -0.80
C LEU A 220 17.17 -34.60 0.10
N THR A 221 16.77 -34.53 1.36
CA THR A 221 17.09 -35.58 2.33
C THR A 221 15.94 -36.57 2.43
N VAL A 222 16.23 -37.78 2.94
CA VAL A 222 15.19 -38.78 3.27
C VAL A 222 14.10 -38.18 4.19
N LYS A 223 14.48 -37.29 5.11
CA LYS A 223 13.54 -36.57 5.99
C LYS A 223 12.57 -35.66 5.22
N ASP A 224 13.00 -35.08 4.10
CA ASP A 224 12.12 -34.29 3.25
C ASP A 224 11.08 -35.18 2.56
N VAL A 225 11.48 -36.40 2.16
CA VAL A 225 10.58 -37.42 1.60
C VAL A 225 9.57 -37.88 2.64
N GLU A 226 10.01 -38.25 3.85
CA GLU A 226 9.12 -38.62 4.97
C GLU A 226 8.06 -37.54 5.26
N LYS A 227 8.50 -36.27 5.28
CA LYS A 227 7.62 -35.14 5.54
C LYS A 227 6.61 -34.93 4.41
N ALA A 228 6.99 -35.17 3.16
CA ALA A 228 6.10 -35.10 2.01
C ALA A 228 5.05 -36.23 2.05
N LEU A 229 5.48 -37.49 2.29
CA LEU A 229 4.57 -38.63 2.42
C LEU A 229 3.55 -38.42 3.54
N LYS A 230 3.98 -37.93 4.70
CA LYS A 230 3.08 -37.62 5.83
C LYS A 230 2.05 -36.54 5.51
N ARG A 231 2.42 -35.52 4.73
CA ARG A 231 1.50 -34.47 4.28
C ARG A 231 0.49 -35.02 3.28
N ASN A 232 0.95 -35.82 2.32
CA ASN A 232 0.10 -36.44 1.30
C ASN A 232 -0.92 -37.38 1.95
N LYS A 233 -0.49 -38.22 2.90
CA LYS A 233 -1.39 -39.08 3.68
C LYS A 233 -2.52 -38.28 4.34
N LYS A 234 -2.19 -37.21 5.06
CA LYS A 234 -3.20 -36.35 5.70
C LYS A 234 -4.18 -35.71 4.69
N ALA A 235 -3.69 -35.33 3.51
CA ALA A 235 -4.54 -34.78 2.46
C ALA A 235 -5.49 -35.84 1.88
N LEU A 236 -5.01 -37.07 1.69
CA LEU A 236 -5.83 -38.21 1.25
C LEU A 236 -6.88 -38.58 2.30
N GLU A 237 -6.52 -38.64 3.58
CA GLU A 237 -7.45 -38.88 4.69
C GLU A 237 -8.57 -37.83 4.74
N LYS A 238 -8.23 -36.55 4.53
CA LYS A 238 -9.23 -35.49 4.45
C LYS A 238 -10.15 -35.65 3.24
N THR A 239 -9.59 -36.06 2.10
CA THR A 239 -10.35 -36.27 0.86
C THR A 239 -11.32 -37.45 0.99
N ILE A 240 -10.89 -38.55 1.61
CA ILE A 240 -11.76 -39.70 1.90
C ILE A 240 -12.95 -39.28 2.75
N ARG A 241 -12.75 -38.49 3.81
CA ARG A 241 -13.87 -38.00 4.64
C ARG A 241 -14.89 -37.22 3.82
N ILE A 242 -14.42 -36.34 2.94
CA ILE A 242 -15.29 -35.57 2.05
C ILE A 242 -16.04 -36.50 1.10
N MET A 243 -15.37 -37.48 0.50
CA MET A 243 -15.99 -38.45 -0.42
C MET A 243 -17.07 -39.28 0.28
N GLU A 244 -16.84 -39.71 1.51
CA GLU A 244 -17.82 -40.46 2.30
C GLU A 244 -19.04 -39.60 2.67
N GLU A 245 -18.83 -38.33 3.02
CA GLU A 245 -19.91 -37.37 3.30
C GLU A 245 -20.83 -37.17 2.08
N VAL A 246 -20.29 -37.27 0.86
CA VAL A 246 -21.06 -37.11 -0.39
C VAL A 246 -21.43 -38.44 -1.06
N GLY A 247 -21.17 -39.58 -0.42
CA GLY A 247 -21.54 -40.92 -0.91
C GLY A 247 -20.73 -41.44 -2.11
N ILE A 248 -19.50 -40.95 -2.30
CA ILE A 248 -18.57 -41.41 -3.34
C ILE A 248 -17.68 -42.53 -2.78
N ASP A 249 -17.50 -43.61 -3.54
CA ASP A 249 -16.60 -44.71 -3.17
C ASP A 249 -15.15 -44.23 -3.01
N SER A 250 -14.57 -44.52 -1.84
CA SER A 250 -13.22 -44.12 -1.45
C SER A 250 -12.23 -45.29 -1.44
N SER A 251 -12.62 -46.48 -1.89
CA SER A 251 -11.83 -47.72 -1.79
C SER A 251 -10.39 -47.56 -2.33
N LEU A 252 -10.25 -46.95 -3.51
CA LEU A 252 -8.96 -46.74 -4.17
C LEU A 252 -8.00 -45.86 -3.34
N LEU A 253 -8.50 -44.77 -2.73
CA LEU A 253 -7.68 -43.89 -1.90
C LEU A 253 -7.27 -44.54 -0.58
N ARG A 254 -8.11 -45.45 -0.05
CA ARG A 254 -7.78 -46.25 1.14
C ARG A 254 -6.62 -47.20 0.85
N THR A 255 -6.62 -47.85 -0.32
CA THR A 255 -5.50 -48.68 -0.77
C THR A 255 -4.21 -47.86 -0.87
N PHE A 256 -4.26 -46.68 -1.48
CA PHE A 256 -3.08 -45.82 -1.57
C PHE A 256 -2.51 -45.39 -0.20
N ILE A 257 -3.36 -45.20 0.82
CA ILE A 257 -2.88 -44.90 2.18
C ILE A 257 -2.11 -46.09 2.77
N ILE A 258 -2.59 -47.31 2.55
CA ILE A 258 -1.92 -48.54 3.01
C ILE A 258 -0.56 -48.66 2.33
N ASP A 259 -0.50 -48.45 1.02
CA ASP A 259 0.75 -48.51 0.26
C ASP A 259 1.75 -47.45 0.74
N LEU A 260 1.28 -46.24 1.05
CA LEU A 260 2.12 -45.16 1.61
C LEU A 260 2.72 -45.52 2.98
N ASP A 261 1.98 -46.24 3.82
CA ASP A 261 2.47 -46.67 5.14
C ASP A 261 3.51 -47.80 5.06
N ASN A 262 3.56 -48.52 3.94
CA ASN A 262 4.48 -49.62 3.70
C ASN A 262 5.77 -49.20 2.96
N ILE A 263 5.91 -47.91 2.62
CA ILE A 263 7.14 -47.40 2.01
C ILE A 263 8.25 -47.39 3.06
N ASN A 264 9.27 -48.22 2.86
CA ASN A 264 10.48 -48.22 3.67
C ASN A 264 11.46 -47.18 3.08
N LEU A 265 11.83 -46.17 3.86
CA LEU A 265 12.67 -45.04 3.46
C LEU A 265 14.05 -45.07 4.12
#